data_AF-A0A4U5VRR9-F1
#
_entry.id   AF-A0A4U5VRR9-F1
#
_cell.length_a   1.000
_cell.length_b   1.000
_cell.length_c   1.000
_cell.angle_alpha   90.00
_cell.angle_beta   90.00
_cell.angle_gamma   90.00
#
_symmetry.space_group_name_H-M   'P 1'
#
loop_
_entity.id
_entity.type
_entity.pdbx_description
1 polymer ?
#
loop_
_entity_poly.entity_id
_entity_poly.type
_entity_poly.pdbx_seq_one_letter_code
_entity_poly.pdbx_strand_id
1 'polypeptide(L)'
;MPTQKVCSFCKENIGVATKTCKHCGTKQPAKERLEKKKEKFTAEWKERQKKNCSINKVYDATNLLLHKWNLLERHPVLFLSKKTKNGIVAEFLCPRDIEAEEEEVEDSLATMQQIYEKLLNGHDRGTPSPAGRVMGPTSGGEGGRESKSCGWGTASPKSALEGTRLPKSL
;
A
#
# COMPACT_ATOMS: atom_id res chain seq x y z
N MET A 1 -17.31 14.26 -25.69
CA MET A 1 -17.72 13.62 -24.42
C MET A 1 -19.14 14.06 -24.08
N PRO A 2 -20.05 13.18 -23.64
CA PRO A 2 -21.41 13.58 -23.26
C PRO A 2 -21.37 14.53 -22.07
N THR A 3 -22.10 15.65 -22.14
CA THR A 3 -22.16 16.67 -21.08
C THR A 3 -23.29 16.42 -20.07
N GLN A 4 -24.20 15.49 -20.39
CA GLN A 4 -25.38 15.13 -19.59
C GLN A 4 -25.39 13.64 -19.20
N LYS A 5 -25.99 13.34 -18.04
CA LYS A 5 -26.26 12.00 -17.51
C LYS A 5 -27.70 11.96 -16.96
N VAL A 6 -28.27 10.78 -16.86
CA VAL A 6 -29.58 10.57 -16.25
C VAL A 6 -29.45 10.53 -14.73
N CYS A 7 -30.33 11.23 -14.01
CA CYS A 7 -30.42 11.16 -12.57
C CYS A 7 -30.79 9.74 -12.11
N SER A 8 -30.05 9.19 -11.15
CA SER A 8 -30.28 7.82 -10.67
C SER A 8 -31.69 7.59 -10.11
N PHE A 9 -32.27 8.62 -9.48
CA PHE A 9 -33.59 8.59 -8.82
C PHE A 9 -34.73 9.00 -9.75
N CYS A 10 -34.87 10.30 -10.07
CA CYS A 10 -36.00 10.82 -10.85
C CYS A 10 -35.89 10.65 -12.38
N LYS A 11 -34.81 10.03 -12.88
CA LYS A 11 -34.56 9.80 -14.32
C LYS A 11 -34.50 11.04 -15.22
N GLU A 12 -34.42 12.23 -14.63
CA GLU A 12 -34.25 13.48 -15.38
C GLU A 12 -32.81 13.67 -15.90
N ASN A 13 -32.64 14.37 -17.02
CA ASN A 13 -31.33 14.68 -17.57
C ASN A 13 -30.64 15.79 -16.76
N ILE A 14 -29.46 15.49 -16.22
CA ILE A 14 -28.65 16.41 -15.42
C ILE A 14 -27.23 16.50 -15.98
N GLY A 15 -26.49 17.56 -15.63
CA GLY A 15 -25.08 17.65 -16.01
C GLY A 15 -24.24 16.51 -15.43
N VAL A 16 -23.24 16.03 -16.16
CA VAL A 16 -22.35 14.95 -15.68
C VAL A 16 -21.65 15.33 -14.36
N ALA A 17 -21.26 16.59 -14.22
CA ALA A 17 -20.64 17.15 -13.01
C ALA A 17 -21.62 17.42 -11.85
N THR A 18 -22.93 17.33 -12.09
CA THR A 18 -23.95 17.59 -11.09
C THR A 18 -23.92 16.50 -10.00
N LYS A 19 -23.55 16.90 -8.77
CA LYS A 19 -23.44 16.03 -7.58
C LYS A 19 -24.76 15.86 -6.83
N THR A 20 -25.71 16.77 -7.02
CA THR A 20 -27.05 16.72 -6.42
C THR A 20 -28.06 17.08 -7.49
N CYS A 21 -29.07 16.23 -7.70
CA CYS A 21 -30.09 16.50 -8.71
C CYS A 21 -30.85 17.78 -8.35
N LYS A 22 -30.96 18.72 -9.29
CA LYS A 22 -31.72 19.96 -9.10
C LYS A 22 -33.24 19.73 -9.03
N HIS A 23 -33.72 18.62 -9.57
CA HIS A 23 -35.14 18.28 -9.62
C HIS A 23 -35.63 17.55 -8.38
N CYS A 24 -34.91 16.51 -7.94
CA CYS A 24 -35.34 15.67 -6.82
C CYS A 24 -34.48 15.83 -5.55
N GLY A 25 -33.46 16.70 -5.56
CA GLY A 25 -32.58 16.93 -4.41
C GLY A 25 -31.67 15.76 -4.04
N THR A 26 -31.77 14.60 -4.72
CA THR A 26 -30.98 13.42 -4.40
C THR A 26 -29.52 13.61 -4.78
N LYS A 27 -28.61 13.32 -3.84
CA LYS A 27 -27.16 13.22 -4.11
C LYS A 27 -26.93 12.14 -5.17
N GLN A 28 -26.33 12.56 -6.27
CA GLN A 28 -25.95 11.65 -7.33
C GLN A 28 -24.79 10.79 -6.85
N PRO A 29 -24.83 9.49 -7.16
CA PRO A 29 -23.75 8.58 -6.78
C PRO A 29 -22.45 9.02 -7.46
N ALA A 30 -21.52 9.54 -6.66
CA ALA A 30 -20.18 9.84 -7.15
C ALA A 30 -19.44 8.51 -7.31
N LYS A 31 -18.90 8.26 -8.51
CA LYS A 31 -17.98 7.13 -8.77
C LYS A 31 -18.54 5.77 -8.32
N GLU A 32 -19.83 5.53 -8.49
CA GLU A 32 -20.51 4.27 -8.13
C GLU A 32 -19.79 3.01 -8.66
N ARG A 33 -19.24 3.11 -9.88
CA ARG A 33 -18.43 2.05 -10.50
C ARG A 33 -17.13 1.76 -9.75
N LEU A 34 -16.53 2.76 -9.11
CA LEU A 34 -15.34 2.59 -8.28
C LEU A 34 -15.70 1.89 -6.96
N GLU A 35 -16.79 2.28 -6.32
CA GLU A 35 -17.24 1.63 -5.08
C GLU A 35 -17.60 0.16 -5.33
N LYS A 36 -18.34 -0.15 -6.40
CA LYS A 36 -18.60 -1.53 -6.84
C LYS A 36 -17.32 -2.33 -7.14
N LYS A 37 -16.23 -1.67 -7.53
CA LYS A 37 -14.92 -2.34 -7.71
C LYS A 37 -14.24 -2.59 -6.36
N LYS A 38 -14.36 -1.66 -5.41
CA LYS A 38 -13.81 -1.81 -4.06
C LYS A 38 -14.46 -2.95 -3.29
N GLU A 39 -15.76 -3.15 -3.46
CA GLU A 39 -16.53 -4.25 -2.86
C GLU A 39 -15.96 -5.64 -3.19
N LYS A 40 -15.19 -5.79 -4.27
CA LYS A 40 -14.54 -7.05 -4.63
C LYS A 40 -13.36 -7.42 -3.72
N PHE A 41 -12.80 -6.45 -3.00
CA PHE A 41 -11.65 -6.66 -2.10
C PHE A 41 -12.14 -6.99 -0.69
N THR A 42 -12.69 -8.20 -0.53
CA THR A 42 -13.23 -8.70 0.73
C THR A 42 -12.15 -9.32 1.65
N ALA A 43 -12.52 -9.67 2.88
CA ALA A 43 -11.65 -10.43 3.78
C ALA A 43 -11.20 -11.77 3.16
N GLU A 44 -12.06 -12.45 2.41
CA GLU A 44 -11.71 -13.67 1.67
C GLU A 44 -10.66 -13.42 0.58
N TRP A 45 -10.73 -12.26 -0.09
CA TRP A 45 -9.70 -11.87 -1.04
C TRP A 45 -8.35 -11.71 -0.34
N LYS A 46 -8.32 -11.02 0.81
CA LYS A 46 -7.11 -10.85 1.63
C LYS A 46 -6.49 -12.20 2.02
N GLU A 47 -7.30 -13.13 2.53
CA GLU A 47 -6.79 -14.45 2.96
C GLU A 47 -6.30 -15.27 1.76
N ARG A 48 -6.95 -15.17 0.59
CA ARG A 48 -6.42 -15.76 -0.66
C ARG A 48 -5.08 -15.16 -1.08
N GLN A 49 -4.91 -13.83 -0.96
CA GLN A 49 -3.63 -13.19 -1.31
C GLN A 49 -2.49 -13.67 -0.41
N LYS A 50 -2.75 -13.79 0.90
CA LYS A 50 -1.78 -14.32 1.87
C LYS A 50 -1.45 -15.79 1.58
N LYS A 51 -2.48 -16.63 1.37
CA LYS A 51 -2.32 -18.07 1.13
C LYS A 51 -1.52 -18.38 -0.14
N ASN A 52 -1.75 -17.61 -1.20
CA ASN A 52 -1.12 -17.85 -2.50
C ASN A 52 0.15 -17.01 -2.72
N CYS A 53 0.67 -16.33 -1.68
CA CYS A 53 1.80 -15.42 -1.77
C CYS A 53 1.69 -14.37 -2.89
N SER A 54 0.47 -13.96 -3.26
CA SER A 54 0.24 -13.07 -4.41
C SER A 54 0.26 -11.59 -4.05
N ILE A 55 0.83 -11.26 -2.89
CA ILE A 55 1.08 -9.88 -2.45
C ILE A 55 1.95 -9.15 -3.47
N ASN A 56 2.96 -9.80 -4.06
CA ASN A 56 3.81 -9.20 -5.09
C ASN A 56 3.01 -8.69 -6.30
N LYS A 57 1.91 -9.35 -6.68
CA LYS A 57 1.04 -8.87 -7.77
C LYS A 57 0.37 -7.53 -7.43
N VAL A 58 0.16 -7.25 -6.15
CA VAL A 58 -0.36 -5.97 -5.67
C VAL A 58 0.73 -4.90 -5.75
N TYR A 59 1.98 -5.23 -5.39
CA TYR A 59 3.12 -4.32 -5.58
C TYR A 59 3.32 -3.99 -7.06
N ASP A 60 3.33 -4.99 -7.95
CA ASP A 60 3.48 -4.79 -9.39
C ASP A 60 2.37 -3.88 -9.94
N ALA A 61 1.11 -4.14 -9.56
CA ALA A 61 -0.01 -3.31 -9.96
C ALA A 61 0.11 -1.87 -9.43
N THR A 62 0.69 -1.70 -8.25
CA THR A 62 0.93 -0.38 -7.64
C THR A 62 2.04 0.37 -8.37
N ASN A 63 3.17 -0.28 -8.65
CA ASN A 63 4.26 0.30 -9.44
C ASN A 63 3.81 0.70 -10.84
N LEU A 64 2.99 -0.12 -11.51
CA LEU A 64 2.37 0.23 -12.78
C LEU A 64 1.46 1.46 -12.68
N LEU A 65 0.77 1.65 -11.55
CA LEU A 65 -0.06 2.83 -11.32
C LEU A 65 0.80 4.08 -11.09
N LEU A 66 1.87 3.98 -10.29
CA LEU A 66 2.81 5.09 -10.06
C LEU A 66 3.46 5.52 -11.38
N HIS A 67 3.86 4.57 -12.22
CA HIS A 67 4.39 4.87 -13.55
C HIS A 67 3.37 5.60 -14.45
N LYS A 68 2.09 5.19 -14.44
CA LYS A 68 1.03 5.92 -15.17
C LYS A 68 0.86 7.35 -14.70
N TRP A 69 0.99 7.60 -13.40
CA TRP A 69 0.95 8.96 -12.88
C TRP A 69 2.15 9.78 -13.32
N ASN A 70 3.34 9.17 -13.35
CA ASN A 70 4.57 9.82 -13.83
C ASN A 70 4.42 10.29 -15.29
N LEU A 71 3.85 9.45 -16.16
CA LEU A 71 3.53 9.82 -17.56
C LEU A 71 2.50 10.95 -17.69
N LEU A 72 1.74 11.23 -16.64
CA LEU A 72 0.80 12.35 -16.57
C LEU A 72 1.42 13.56 -15.84
N GLU A 73 2.76 13.62 -15.76
CA GLU A 73 3.53 14.68 -15.10
C GLU A 73 3.09 14.88 -13.64
N ARG A 74 2.79 13.77 -12.96
CA ARG A 74 2.47 13.72 -11.54
C ARG A 74 3.42 12.76 -10.87
N HIS A 75 4.02 13.18 -9.77
CA HIS A 75 5.05 12.41 -9.08
C HIS A 75 4.56 11.94 -7.69
N PRO A 76 3.69 10.91 -7.63
CA PRO A 76 3.21 10.39 -6.36
C PRO A 76 4.31 9.57 -5.65
N VAL A 77 4.41 9.75 -4.34
CA VAL A 77 5.13 8.85 -3.43
C VAL A 77 4.11 8.16 -2.55
N LEU A 78 4.19 6.83 -2.46
CA LEU A 78 3.27 6.03 -1.66
C LEU A 78 4.01 5.41 -0.48
N PHE A 79 3.68 5.83 0.73
CA PHE A 79 4.17 5.19 1.95
C PHE A 79 3.24 4.05 2.36
N LEU A 80 3.80 2.87 2.52
CA LEU A 80 3.13 1.67 3.01
C LEU A 80 3.71 1.29 4.36
N SER A 81 2.92 0.57 5.16
CA SER A 81 3.43 0.05 6.43
C SER A 81 2.87 -1.32 6.73
N LYS A 82 3.62 -2.05 7.55
CA LYS A 82 3.26 -3.38 8.01
C LYS A 82 3.55 -3.49 9.50
N LYS A 83 2.58 -4.06 10.23
CA LYS A 83 2.76 -4.43 11.63
C LYS A 83 3.68 -5.65 11.72
N THR A 84 4.73 -5.53 12.52
CA THR A 84 5.68 -6.58 12.84
C THR A 84 5.62 -6.89 14.35
N LYS A 85 6.40 -7.88 14.81
CA LYS A 85 6.54 -8.16 16.26
C LYS A 85 7.15 -6.98 17.03
N ASN A 86 7.95 -6.16 16.36
CA ASN A 86 8.72 -5.07 16.96
C ASN A 86 8.08 -3.69 16.73
N GLY A 87 6.83 -3.65 16.27
CA GLY A 87 6.12 -2.41 15.93
C GLY A 87 5.81 -2.30 14.44
N ILE A 88 5.41 -1.11 14.01
CA ILE A 88 5.10 -0.82 12.61
C ILE A 88 6.38 -0.41 11.89
N VAL A 89 6.67 -1.10 10.78
CA VAL A 89 7.75 -0.77 9.84
C VAL A 89 7.10 -0.23 8.57
N ALA A 90 7.64 0.86 8.03
CA ALA A 90 7.20 1.44 6.78
C ALA A 90 8.18 1.12 5.64
N GLU A 91 7.67 1.32 4.45
CA GLU A 91 8.43 1.35 3.19
C GLU A 91 7.75 2.39 2.31
N PHE A 92 8.41 2.81 1.23
CA PHE A 92 7.79 3.66 0.24
C PHE A 92 7.96 3.08 -1.16
N LEU A 93 7.05 3.47 -2.05
CA LEU A 93 7.12 3.20 -3.47
C LEU A 93 7.09 4.54 -4.20
N CYS A 94 8.08 4.80 -5.05
CA CYS A 94 8.15 5.96 -5.93
C CYS A 94 8.43 5.51 -7.38
N PRO A 95 8.13 6.36 -8.37
CA PRO A 95 8.61 6.16 -9.74
C PRO A 95 10.14 6.05 -9.74
N ARG A 96 10.68 5.06 -10.48
CA ARG A 96 12.10 4.72 -10.54
C ARG A 96 13.01 5.89 -10.94
N ASP A 97 12.47 6.88 -11.66
CA ASP A 97 13.20 8.07 -12.10
C ASP A 97 13.53 9.03 -10.93
N ILE A 98 12.89 8.87 -9.76
CA ILE A 98 13.20 9.60 -8.53
C ILE A 98 14.33 8.94 -7.74
N GLU A 99 14.47 7.61 -7.84
CA GLU A 99 15.56 6.86 -7.18
C GLU A 99 16.93 7.08 -7.86
N ALA A 100 16.97 7.73 -9.02
CA ALA A 100 18.17 7.89 -9.82
C ALA A 100 18.89 9.25 -9.62
N GLU A 101 18.28 10.19 -8.91
CA GLU A 101 18.75 11.58 -8.85
C GLU A 101 18.89 12.01 -7.38
N GLU A 102 20.15 12.19 -6.95
CA GLU A 102 20.59 12.93 -5.75
C GLU A 102 20.42 12.26 -4.37
N GLU A 103 21.54 12.07 -3.67
CA GLU A 103 21.64 11.56 -2.28
C GLU A 103 20.72 12.34 -1.30
N GLU A 104 20.54 13.64 -1.53
CA GLU A 104 19.68 14.51 -0.72
C GLU A 104 18.18 14.11 -0.79
N VAL A 105 17.75 13.53 -1.91
CA VAL A 105 16.37 13.05 -2.11
C VAL A 105 16.15 11.76 -1.31
N GLU A 106 17.14 10.86 -1.31
CA GLU A 106 17.09 9.63 -0.52
C GLU A 106 17.00 9.92 0.98
N ASP A 107 17.81 10.86 1.49
CA ASP A 107 17.78 11.30 2.89
C ASP A 107 16.43 11.91 3.27
N SER A 108 15.85 12.70 2.37
CA SER A 108 14.53 13.29 2.55
C SER A 108 13.44 12.23 2.61
N LEU A 109 13.47 11.24 1.71
CA LEU A 109 12.52 10.12 1.69
C LEU A 109 12.64 9.25 2.93
N ALA A 110 13.87 8.96 3.37
CA ALA A 110 14.12 8.23 4.61
C ALA A 110 13.57 8.98 5.83
N THR A 111 13.74 10.30 5.88
CA THR A 111 13.18 11.16 6.93
C THR A 111 11.65 11.11 6.93
N MET A 112 11.02 11.22 5.75
CA MET A 112 9.55 11.10 5.62
C MET A 112 9.04 9.72 6.05
N GLN A 113 9.76 8.65 5.69
CA GLN A 113 9.43 7.29 6.12
C GLN A 113 9.44 7.17 7.65
N GLN A 114 10.47 7.70 8.31
CA GLN A 114 10.55 7.70 9.78
C GLN A 114 9.41 8.48 10.43
N ILE A 115 9.03 9.63 9.87
CA ILE A 115 7.89 10.42 10.35
C ILE A 115 6.60 9.60 10.24
N TYR A 116 6.40 8.93 9.11
CA TYR A 116 5.24 8.07 8.88
C TYR A 116 5.19 6.88 9.86
N GLU A 117 6.32 6.22 10.12
CA GLU A 117 6.41 5.15 11.13
C GLU A 117 6.07 5.66 12.53
N LYS A 118 6.62 6.82 12.92
CA LYS A 118 6.35 7.44 14.22
C LYS A 118 4.87 7.79 14.37
N LEU A 119 4.25 8.35 13.33
CA LEU A 119 2.82 8.68 13.30
C LEU A 119 1.96 7.44 13.59
N LEU A 120 2.24 6.33 12.91
CA LEU A 120 1.48 5.10 13.06
C LEU A 120 1.73 4.41 14.41
N ASN A 121 2.97 4.36 14.88
CA ASN A 121 3.30 3.80 16.19
C ASN A 121 2.77 4.66 17.35
N GLY A 122 2.65 5.98 17.16
CA GLY A 122 2.02 6.89 18.11
C GLY A 122 0.49 6.70 18.20
N HIS A 123 -0.16 6.38 17.07
CA HIS A 123 -1.58 6.06 17.03
C HIS A 123 -1.93 4.71 17.69
N ASP A 124 -1.05 3.71 17.57
CA ASP A 124 -1.25 2.36 18.13
C ASP A 124 -1.10 2.31 19.68
N ARG A 125 -0.63 3.39 20.33
CA ARG A 125 -0.53 3.50 21.82
C ARG A 125 -1.82 3.94 22.50
N GLY A 126 -2.92 4.07 21.75
CA GLY A 126 -4.18 4.68 22.20
C GLY A 126 -5.34 3.73 22.48
N THR A 127 -5.14 2.59 23.15
CA THR A 127 -6.18 1.97 24.02
C THR A 127 -5.50 1.05 25.04
N PRO A 128 -5.47 1.37 26.34
CA PRO A 128 -5.25 0.35 27.35
C PRO A 128 -6.46 -0.58 27.36
N SER A 129 -6.25 -1.82 26.91
CA SER A 129 -7.19 -2.93 27.17
C SER A 129 -7.26 -3.16 28.68
N PRO A 130 -8.45 -3.19 29.31
CA PRO A 130 -8.56 -3.51 30.73
C PRO A 130 -8.51 -5.04 30.89
N ALA A 131 -7.31 -5.59 30.96
CA ALA A 131 -7.05 -6.89 31.56
C ALA A 131 -6.03 -6.61 32.67
N GLY A 132 -6.43 -6.58 33.93
CA GLY A 132 -6.85 -7.78 34.64
C GLY A 132 -5.61 -8.28 35.37
N ARG A 133 -5.57 -8.10 36.69
CA ARG A 133 -4.47 -8.56 37.56
C ARG A 133 -4.16 -10.02 37.25
N VAL A 134 -2.90 -10.35 37.02
CA VAL A 134 -2.41 -11.72 37.10
C VAL A 134 -1.36 -11.79 38.19
N MET A 135 -1.74 -12.42 39.31
CA MET A 135 -0.81 -13.01 40.27
C MET A 135 -0.56 -14.47 39.85
N GLY A 136 0.70 -14.80 39.61
CA GLY A 136 1.33 -16.05 40.03
C GLY A 136 0.97 -17.37 39.35
N PRO A 137 1.84 -18.39 39.46
CA PRO A 137 2.16 -19.29 38.35
C PRO A 137 1.79 -20.76 38.61
N THR A 138 1.60 -21.54 37.54
CA THR A 138 1.83 -23.00 37.56
C THR A 138 2.27 -23.53 36.19
N SER A 139 3.12 -24.53 36.28
CA SER A 139 3.85 -25.31 35.28
C SER A 139 3.01 -26.26 34.43
N GLY A 140 3.48 -26.57 33.20
CA GLY A 140 3.28 -27.89 32.57
C GLY A 140 3.06 -27.90 31.05
N GLY A 141 3.92 -28.65 30.33
CA GLY A 141 3.49 -29.60 29.28
C GLY A 141 3.28 -29.13 27.84
N GLU A 142 4.25 -29.49 26.99
CA GLU A 142 4.17 -30.07 25.62
C GLU A 142 3.08 -29.68 24.58
N GLY A 143 3.51 -29.54 23.31
CA GLY A 143 2.67 -29.79 22.14
C GLY A 143 2.83 -28.78 21.00
N GLY A 144 3.50 -29.19 19.91
CA GLY A 144 3.97 -28.31 18.84
C GLY A 144 2.94 -27.79 17.83
N ARG A 145 3.41 -26.86 16.99
CA ARG A 145 3.14 -26.83 15.54
C ARG A 145 4.13 -25.89 14.86
N GLU A 146 5.06 -26.48 14.12
CA GLU A 146 6.04 -25.77 13.31
C GLU A 146 5.32 -25.00 12.19
N SER A 147 5.15 -23.69 12.41
CA SER A 147 4.67 -22.76 11.40
C SER A 147 5.85 -22.37 10.54
N LYS A 148 5.92 -22.92 9.33
CA LYS A 148 6.89 -22.52 8.30
C LYS A 148 6.73 -21.03 8.01
N SER A 149 7.58 -20.23 8.64
CA SER A 149 7.76 -18.82 8.30
C SER A 149 8.44 -18.77 6.94
N CYS A 150 7.77 -18.17 5.95
CA CYS A 150 8.45 -17.74 4.74
C CYS A 150 9.48 -16.68 5.17
N GLY A 151 10.75 -17.07 5.20
CA GLY A 151 11.87 -16.14 5.38
C GLY A 151 11.98 -15.30 4.11
N TRP A 152 11.87 -13.99 4.26
CA TRP A 152 12.13 -13.05 3.18
C TRP A 152 13.53 -12.51 3.43
N GLY A 153 14.48 -13.00 2.64
CA GLY A 153 15.84 -12.47 2.63
C GLY A 153 15.81 -11.04 2.10
N THR A 154 16.30 -10.11 2.91
CA THR A 154 16.76 -8.81 2.44
C THR A 154 17.99 -9.04 1.58
N ALA A 155 17.81 -9.12 0.26
CA ALA A 155 18.92 -9.07 -0.66
C ALA A 155 19.35 -7.59 -0.80
N SER A 156 20.29 -7.16 0.04
CA SER A 156 21.12 -5.99 -0.27
C SER A 156 22.00 -6.35 -1.47
N PRO A 157 22.10 -5.50 -2.51
CA PRO A 157 23.05 -5.73 -3.58
C PRO A 157 24.47 -5.49 -3.06
N LYS A 158 25.25 -6.58 -2.95
CA LYS A 158 26.70 -6.48 -2.79
C LYS A 158 27.29 -6.03 -4.12
N SER A 159 28.00 -4.91 -4.07
CA SER A 159 28.98 -4.46 -5.05
C SER A 159 29.88 -5.60 -5.50
N ALA A 160 29.87 -5.91 -6.80
CA ALA A 160 30.87 -6.75 -7.45
C ALA A 160 31.62 -5.90 -8.49
N LEU A 161 32.70 -5.27 -8.04
CA LEU A 161 33.83 -4.92 -8.88
C LEU A 161 34.60 -6.21 -9.14
N GLU A 162 34.58 -6.75 -10.36
CA GLU A 162 35.78 -7.36 -10.93
C GLU A 162 35.69 -7.53 -12.45
N GLY A 163 36.83 -7.25 -13.09
CA GLY A 163 36.89 -6.83 -14.48
C GLY A 163 36.77 -7.93 -15.52
N THR A 164 36.59 -7.49 -16.76
CA THR A 164 36.83 -8.34 -17.92
C THR A 164 37.47 -7.52 -19.03
N ARG A 165 38.55 -8.11 -19.55
CA ARG A 165 39.51 -7.56 -20.49
C ARG A 165 38.86 -7.27 -21.84
N LEU A 166 39.25 -6.14 -22.45
CA LEU A 166 39.09 -5.86 -23.87
C LEU A 166 39.77 -6.95 -24.71
N PRO A 167 39.14 -7.50 -25.76
CA PRO A 167 39.86 -8.20 -26.81
C PRO A 167 40.43 -7.19 -27.81
N LYS A 168 41.73 -7.31 -28.07
CA LYS A 168 42.40 -6.77 -29.26
C LYS A 168 42.08 -7.65 -30.46
N SER A 169 41.69 -7.04 -31.58
CA SER A 169 41.87 -7.45 -32.99
C SER A 169 40.93 -6.58 -33.82
N LEU A 170 41.26 -6.04 -34.99
CA LEU A 170 42.43 -6.12 -35.89
C LEU A 170 42.45 -4.81 -36.69
#